data_AF-A0A8J4Y0S4-F1
#
_entry.id   AF-A0A8J4Y0S4-F1
#
_cell.length_a   1.000
_cell.length_b   1.000
_cell.length_c   1.000
_cell.angle_alpha   90.00
_cell.angle_beta   90.00
_cell.angle_gamma   90.00
#
_symmetry.space_group_name_H-M   'P 1'
#
loop_
_entity.id
_entity.type
_entity.pdbx_description
1 polymer ?
#
loop_
_entity_poly.entity_id
_entity_poly.type
_entity_poly.pdbx_seq_one_letter_code
_entity_poly.pdbx_strand_id
1 'polypeptide(L)'
;MDLLEAWGLTGVITALVFDTTASNSGVHRGAAKLLEQQLNRKVFYLACRHHILEVLVGAVWENLFGKVKSPENPWFKHFKDVWTDLTTDNPTTLSIRQKWLNKRRKSARKYYRKS
;
A
#
# COMPACT_ATOMS: atom_id res chain seq x y z
N MET A 1 -0.81 30.97 13.78
CA MET A 1 -2.00 30.28 14.34
C MET A 1 -2.06 28.93 13.66
N ASP A 2 -2.17 27.85 14.42
CA ASP A 2 -2.23 26.51 13.86
C ASP A 2 -3.54 26.32 13.09
N LEU A 3 -3.51 25.67 11.91
CA LEU A 3 -4.70 25.48 11.08
C LEU A 3 -5.80 24.72 11.83
N LEU A 4 -5.41 23.78 12.70
CA LEU A 4 -6.34 23.00 13.51
C LEU A 4 -7.06 23.85 14.57
N GLU A 5 -6.35 24.82 15.15
CA GLU A 5 -6.91 25.78 16.11
C GLU A 5 -7.84 26.77 15.40
N ALA A 6 -7.40 27.30 14.25
CA ALA A 6 -8.19 28.25 13.46
C ALA A 6 -9.52 27.65 13.00
N TRP A 7 -9.56 26.33 12.78
CA TRP A 7 -10.77 25.60 12.37
C TRP A 7 -11.50 24.93 13.54
N GLY A 8 -10.99 25.05 14.77
CA GLY A 8 -11.59 24.43 15.96
C GLY A 8 -11.60 22.89 15.94
N LEU A 9 -10.68 22.25 15.20
CA LEU A 9 -10.70 20.81 14.95
C LEU A 9 -9.89 19.97 15.95
N THR A 10 -9.08 20.60 16.79
CA THR A 10 -8.15 19.94 17.72
C THR A 10 -8.85 18.87 18.60
N GLY A 11 -10.08 19.15 19.05
CA GLY A 11 -10.88 18.26 19.89
C GLY A 11 -11.59 17.11 19.16
N VAL A 12 -11.74 17.17 17.83
CA VAL A 12 -12.62 16.25 17.08
C VAL A 12 -11.90 15.27 16.17
N ILE A 13 -10.61 15.49 15.88
CA ILE A 13 -9.84 14.60 14.98
C ILE A 13 -9.65 13.21 15.59
N THR A 14 -10.35 12.19 15.11
CA THR A 14 -10.22 10.82 15.66
C THR A 14 -9.21 9.97 14.88
N ALA A 15 -8.98 10.29 13.60
CA ALA A 15 -8.13 9.51 12.71
C ALA A 15 -7.38 10.38 11.69
N LEU A 16 -6.26 9.88 11.20
CA LEU A 16 -5.45 10.46 10.13
C LEU A 16 -5.34 9.46 8.98
N VAL A 17 -5.68 9.88 7.76
CA VAL A 17 -5.49 9.09 6.53
C VAL A 17 -4.26 9.63 5.78
N PHE A 18 -3.32 8.77 5.43
CA PHE A 18 -2.07 9.18 4.77
C PHE A 18 -1.49 8.05 3.91
N ASP A 19 -0.76 8.39 2.84
CA ASP A 19 0.06 7.45 2.08
C ASP A 19 1.26 6.94 2.92
N THR A 20 1.71 5.71 2.69
CA THR A 20 2.76 5.07 3.51
C THR A 20 4.18 5.45 3.13
N THR A 21 4.38 6.63 2.55
CA THR A 21 5.72 7.19 2.38
C THR A 21 6.35 7.46 3.75
N ALA A 22 7.68 7.37 3.84
CA ALA A 22 8.38 7.54 5.12
C ALA A 22 8.18 8.94 5.73
N SER A 23 8.01 9.97 4.89
CA SER A 23 7.69 11.33 5.32
C SER A 23 6.37 11.44 6.05
N ASN A 24 5.41 10.56 5.78
CA ASN A 24 4.08 10.59 6.39
C ASN A 24 3.92 9.55 7.51
N SER A 25 4.50 8.36 7.32
CA SER A 25 4.38 7.20 8.23
C SER A 25 5.55 7.02 9.23
N GLY A 26 6.60 7.83 9.12
CA GLY A 26 7.80 7.69 9.95
C GLY A 26 7.52 7.75 11.46
N VAL A 27 8.01 6.76 12.21
CA VAL A 27 7.72 6.60 13.64
C VAL A 27 8.20 7.76 14.53
N HIS A 28 9.25 8.48 14.11
CA HIS A 28 9.83 9.59 14.87
C HIS A 28 9.55 10.97 14.29
N ARG A 29 9.46 11.08 12.95
CA ARG A 29 9.36 12.37 12.22
C ARG A 29 8.33 12.36 11.09
N GLY A 30 7.48 11.33 11.02
CA GLY A 30 6.40 11.29 10.05
C GLY A 30 5.36 12.37 10.34
N ALA A 31 4.74 12.92 9.30
CA ALA A 31 3.70 13.93 9.44
C ALA A 31 2.56 13.47 10.38
N ALA A 32 2.12 12.21 10.27
CA ALA A 32 1.10 11.66 11.16
C ALA A 32 1.56 11.61 12.62
N LYS A 33 2.86 11.38 12.86
CA LYS A 33 3.46 11.38 14.19
C LYS A 33 3.50 12.77 14.80
N LEU A 34 3.93 13.75 14.02
CA LEU A 34 4.00 15.15 14.46
C LEU A 34 2.60 15.69 14.78
N LEU A 35 1.60 15.38 13.96
CA LEU A 35 0.21 15.75 14.22
C LEU A 35 -0.35 15.07 15.49
N GLU A 36 -0.07 13.79 15.73
CA GLU A 36 -0.45 13.12 16.99
C GLU A 36 0.14 13.83 18.21
N GLN A 37 1.42 14.21 18.14
CA GLN A 37 2.10 14.91 19.23
C GLN A 37 1.51 16.30 19.48
N GLN A 38 1.19 17.04 18.41
CA GLN A 38 0.59 18.37 18.49
C GLN A 38 -0.84 18.34 19.05
N LEU A 39 -1.62 17.31 18.70
CA LEU A 39 -2.94 17.06 19.28
C LEU A 39 -2.88 16.60 20.74
N ASN A 40 -1.69 16.22 21.23
CA ASN A 40 -1.43 15.69 22.56
C ASN A 40 -2.36 14.53 22.97
N ARG A 41 -2.73 13.68 22.01
CA ARG A 41 -3.55 12.49 22.24
C ARG A 41 -3.38 11.47 21.13
N LYS A 42 -3.78 10.22 21.41
CA LYS A 42 -3.78 9.15 20.42
C LYS A 42 -4.87 9.38 19.37
N VAL A 43 -4.51 9.09 18.12
CA VAL A 43 -5.41 9.12 16.96
C VAL A 43 -5.19 7.86 16.12
N PHE A 44 -6.21 7.40 15.43
CA PHE A 44 -6.09 6.23 14.56
C PHE A 44 -5.30 6.56 13.30
N TYR A 45 -4.32 5.73 12.97
CA TYR A 45 -3.58 5.84 11.72
C TYR A 45 -4.21 4.95 10.67
N LEU A 46 -4.73 5.56 9.62
CA LEU A 46 -5.38 4.90 8.49
C LEU A 46 -4.48 5.03 7.27
N ALA A 47 -3.45 4.19 7.23
CA ALA A 47 -2.58 4.07 6.07
C ALA A 47 -3.39 3.81 4.79
N CYS A 48 -3.07 4.51 3.71
CA CYS A 48 -3.80 4.45 2.46
C CYS A 48 -3.72 3.04 1.86
N ARG A 49 -4.87 2.37 1.76
CA ARG A 49 -4.98 1.02 1.20
C ARG A 49 -4.48 0.94 -0.24
N HIS A 50 -4.67 1.98 -1.04
CA HIS A 50 -4.17 2.02 -2.41
C HIS A 50 -2.65 1.89 -2.44
N HIS A 51 -1.97 2.69 -1.63
CA HIS A 51 -0.52 2.68 -1.62
C HIS A 51 0.06 1.37 -1.04
N ILE A 52 -0.59 0.78 -0.04
CA ILE A 52 -0.24 -0.56 0.45
C ILE A 52 -0.34 -1.61 -0.68
N LEU A 53 -1.42 -1.56 -1.46
CA LEU A 53 -1.62 -2.48 -2.57
C LEU A 53 -0.60 -2.25 -3.69
N GLU A 54 -0.27 -1.00 -4.02
CA GLU A 54 0.78 -0.67 -4.99
C GLU A 54 2.14 -1.25 -4.58
N VAL A 55 2.53 -1.09 -3.32
CA VAL A 55 3.80 -1.64 -2.79
C VAL A 55 3.80 -3.17 -2.88
N LEU A 56 2.71 -3.83 -2.49
CA LEU A 56 2.60 -5.29 -2.53
C LEU A 56 2.65 -5.81 -3.97
N VAL A 57 1.90 -5.19 -4.88
CA VAL A 57 1.87 -5.55 -6.30
C VAL A 57 3.24 -5.31 -6.94
N GLY A 58 3.91 -4.21 -6.61
CA GLY A 58 5.27 -3.90 -7.07
C GLY A 58 6.29 -4.95 -6.61
N ALA A 59 6.26 -5.35 -5.34
CA ALA A 59 7.16 -6.37 -4.80
C ALA A 59 6.93 -7.75 -5.43
N VAL A 60 5.67 -8.14 -5.63
CA VAL A 60 5.31 -9.39 -6.33
C VAL A 60 5.79 -9.33 -7.77
N TRP A 61 5.57 -8.21 -8.46
CA TRP A 61 6.04 -8.03 -9.82
C TRP A 61 7.55 -8.16 -9.93
N GLU A 62 8.31 -7.46 -9.08
CA GLU A 62 9.78 -7.54 -9.08
C GLU A 62 10.27 -8.97 -8.86
N ASN A 63 9.62 -9.73 -7.98
CA ASN A 63 9.98 -11.13 -7.74
C ASN A 63 9.72 -12.04 -8.96
N LEU A 64 8.63 -11.78 -9.69
CA LEU A 64 8.19 -12.61 -10.80
C LEU A 64 8.83 -12.21 -12.14
N PHE A 65 9.03 -10.92 -12.37
CA PHE A 65 9.39 -10.37 -13.68
C PHE A 65 10.64 -9.49 -13.65
N GLY A 66 11.19 -9.20 -12.46
CA GLY A 66 12.36 -8.35 -12.27
C GLY A 66 12.00 -6.87 -12.12
N LYS A 67 13.04 -6.04 -11.87
CA LYS A 67 12.87 -4.59 -11.67
C LYS A 67 12.33 -3.92 -12.93
N VAL A 68 11.29 -3.12 -12.76
CA VAL A 68 10.79 -2.21 -13.79
C VAL A 68 11.64 -0.94 -13.74
N LYS A 69 12.20 -0.52 -14.87
CA LYS A 69 13.00 0.72 -14.99
C LYS A 69 12.16 1.96 -15.28
N SER A 70 10.90 1.76 -15.65
CA SER A 70 9.94 2.79 -16.03
C SER A 70 8.99 3.10 -14.86
N PRO A 71 8.59 4.36 -14.66
CA PRO A 71 7.57 4.74 -13.67
C PRO A 71 6.20 4.12 -13.99
N GLU A 72 5.92 3.82 -15.26
CA GLU A 72 4.72 3.09 -15.68
C GLU A 72 5.09 1.71 -16.25
N ASN A 73 4.39 0.67 -15.78
CA ASN A 73 4.46 -0.66 -16.34
C ASN A 73 3.36 -0.84 -17.41
N PRO A 74 3.71 -1.16 -18.68
CA PRO A 74 2.74 -1.36 -19.75
C PRO A 74 1.66 -2.40 -19.44
N TRP A 75 1.99 -3.44 -18.66
CA TRP A 75 1.04 -4.48 -18.27
C TRP A 75 0.01 -3.96 -17.29
N PHE A 76 0.41 -3.11 -16.34
CA PHE A 76 -0.54 -2.47 -15.42
C PHE A 76 -1.38 -1.41 -16.13
N LYS A 77 -0.82 -0.71 -17.13
CA LYS A 77 -1.60 0.19 -17.98
C LYS A 77 -2.67 -0.57 -18.77
N HIS A 78 -2.28 -1.63 -19.46
CA HIS A 78 -3.23 -2.49 -20.17
C HIS A 78 -4.28 -3.10 -19.22
N PHE A 79 -3.85 -3.56 -18.04
CA PHE A 79 -4.77 -4.09 -17.03
C PHE A 79 -5.79 -3.05 -16.55
N LYS A 80 -5.37 -1.79 -16.39
CA LYS A 80 -6.26 -0.68 -16.07
C LYS A 80 -7.27 -0.42 -17.19
N ASP A 81 -6.83 -0.49 -18.44
CA ASP A 81 -7.69 -0.26 -19.62
C ASP A 81 -8.79 -1.33 -19.74
N VAL A 82 -8.49 -2.59 -19.40
CA VAL A 82 -9.49 -3.69 -19.45
C VAL A 82 -10.24 -3.89 -18.13
N TRP A 83 -10.00 -3.06 -17.11
CA TRP A 83 -10.51 -3.28 -15.75
C TRP A 83 -12.04 -3.35 -15.67
N THR A 84 -12.74 -2.52 -16.45
CA THR A 84 -14.21 -2.48 -16.49
C THR A 84 -14.83 -3.72 -17.13
N ASP A 85 -14.05 -4.43 -17.95
CA ASP A 85 -14.51 -5.58 -18.72
C ASP A 85 -14.27 -6.90 -17.96
N LEU A 86 -13.58 -6.84 -16.82
CA LEU A 86 -13.36 -7.99 -15.95
C LEU A 86 -14.63 -8.32 -15.17
N THR A 87 -15.29 -9.41 -15.54
CA THR A 87 -16.45 -9.94 -14.81
C THR A 87 -16.02 -10.49 -13.44
N THR A 88 -16.73 -10.10 -12.38
CA THR A 88 -16.50 -10.60 -11.00
C THR A 88 -17.49 -11.69 -10.59
N ASP A 89 -18.43 -11.97 -11.48
CA ASP A 89 -19.62 -12.81 -11.34
C ASP A 89 -19.26 -14.29 -11.20
N ASN A 90 -18.03 -14.64 -11.57
CA ASN A 90 -17.44 -15.93 -11.28
C ASN A 90 -15.94 -15.69 -11.09
N PRO A 91 -15.47 -15.32 -9.87
CA PRO A 91 -14.06 -15.11 -9.64
C PRO A 91 -13.45 -16.49 -9.71
N THR A 92 -13.08 -16.95 -10.91
CA THR A 92 -12.26 -18.13 -11.09
C THR A 92 -11.10 -17.89 -10.18
N THR A 93 -11.07 -18.60 -9.06
CA THR A 93 -9.98 -18.54 -8.11
C THR A 93 -8.76 -18.70 -8.97
N LEU A 94 -7.86 -17.70 -8.95
CA LEU A 94 -6.71 -17.65 -9.84
C LEU A 94 -5.85 -18.86 -9.48
N SER A 95 -6.20 -20.01 -10.05
CA SER A 95 -5.68 -21.29 -9.64
C SER A 95 -4.31 -21.30 -10.25
N ILE A 96 -3.30 -21.17 -9.38
CA ILE A 96 -1.91 -21.17 -9.80
C ILE A 96 -1.58 -22.60 -10.25
N ARG A 97 -1.94 -22.92 -11.51
CA ARG A 97 -1.67 -24.19 -12.17
C ARG A 97 -0.26 -24.24 -12.75
N GLN A 98 0.35 -23.08 -12.93
CA GLN A 98 1.69 -22.95 -13.48
C GLN A 98 2.74 -23.48 -12.48
N LYS A 99 3.41 -24.59 -12.84
CA LYS A 99 4.41 -25.26 -12.00
C LYS A 99 5.55 -24.32 -11.58
N TRP A 100 5.98 -23.42 -12.46
CA TRP A 100 7.05 -22.46 -12.19
C TRP A 100 6.63 -21.40 -11.14
N LEU A 101 5.38 -20.93 -11.17
CA LEU A 101 4.87 -19.96 -10.20
C LEU A 101 4.74 -20.59 -8.81
N ASN A 102 4.34 -21.87 -8.74
CA ASN A 102 4.38 -22.64 -7.50
C ASN A 102 5.80 -22.83 -6.95
N LYS A 103 6.81 -23.01 -7.82
CA LYS A 103 8.23 -23.09 -7.43
C LYS A 103 8.70 -21.77 -6.82
N ARG A 104 8.41 -20.63 -7.47
CA ARG A 104 8.75 -19.30 -6.95
C ARG A 104 8.03 -18.98 -5.65
N ARG A 105 6.75 -19.31 -5.50
CA ARG A 105 6.00 -19.15 -4.25
C ARG A 105 6.67 -19.86 -3.08
N LYS A 106 7.16 -21.09 -3.28
CA LYS A 106 7.90 -21.85 -2.24
C LYS A 106 9.22 -21.18 -1.89
N SER A 107 9.97 -20.68 -2.88
CA SER A 107 11.22 -19.95 -2.67
C SER A 107 11.01 -18.64 -1.90
N ALA A 108 10.01 -17.84 -2.30
CA ALA A 108 9.65 -16.60 -1.61
C ALA A 108 9.26 -16.85 -0.15
N ARG A 109 8.42 -17.86 0.12
CA ARG A 109 8.05 -18.25 1.51
C ARG A 109 9.25 -18.63 2.36
N LYS A 110 10.27 -19.28 1.78
CA LYS A 110 11.50 -19.65 2.51
C LYS A 110 12.38 -18.43 2.82
N TYR A 111 12.37 -17.42 1.95
CA TYR A 111 13.10 -16.17 2.14
C TYR A 111 12.50 -15.34 3.30
N TYR A 112 11.19 -15.06 3.27
CA TYR A 112 10.52 -14.25 4.30
C TYR A 112 10.38 -14.92 5.67
N ARG A 113 10.58 -16.23 5.78
CA ARG A 113 10.61 -16.95 7.08
C ARG A 113 11.96 -16.87 7.80
N LYS A 114 12.99 -16.33 7.13
CA LYS A 114 14.36 -16.21 7.65
C LYS A 114 14.73 -14.77 8.01
N SER A 115 13.82 -13.82 7.79
CA SER A 115 13.90 -12.42 8.22
C SER A 115 13.01 -12.23 9.44
#